data_AF-A0A9X1SER2-F1
#
_entry.id   AF-A0A9X1SER2-F1
#
_cell.length_a   1.000
_cell.length_b   1.000
_cell.length_c   1.000
_cell.angle_alpha   90.00
_cell.angle_beta   90.00
_cell.angle_gamma   90.00
#
_symmetry.space_group_name_H-M   'P 1'
#
loop_
_entity.id
_entity.type
_entity.pdbx_description
1 polymer ?
#
loop_
_entity_poly.entity_id
_entity_poly.type
_entity_poly.pdbx_seq_one_letter_code
_entity_poly.pdbx_strand_id
1 'polypeptide(L)'
;MPRITAPTVAEHRAAQQRALLDAAKTLLAKTGEAPSMAEVAALAGLARPSAYQYYKSRTDLLNALVLDVFPRWARRVEDAMAAEELPADRILAYVMTNITLVAEGEHAVGSALAAVAPGEELDTQSNRMHQALLDPLVGALTEMGSADPASTAELINAIVHSGTRLLESGKTLQDVHELVRELLGPFVREHGGKSRAGAR
;
A
#
# COMPACT_ATOMS: atom_id res chain seq x y z
N MET A 1 19.31 -23.65 -35.84
CA MET A 1 17.94 -23.22 -36.24
C MET A 1 17.27 -22.56 -35.05
N PRO A 2 16.75 -21.32 -35.14
CA PRO A 2 16.11 -20.67 -34.01
C PRO A 2 14.64 -21.09 -33.90
N ARG A 3 14.21 -21.59 -32.73
CA ARG A 3 12.80 -21.82 -32.41
C ARG A 3 12.17 -20.46 -32.10
N ILE A 4 11.27 -20.00 -32.96
CA ILE A 4 10.38 -18.89 -32.65
C ILE A 4 9.29 -19.46 -31.74
N THR A 5 9.37 -19.18 -30.44
CA THR A 5 8.35 -19.58 -29.48
C THR A 5 7.21 -18.57 -29.57
N ALA A 6 6.12 -18.94 -30.26
CA ALA A 6 4.85 -18.22 -30.12
C ALA A 6 4.39 -18.33 -28.66
N PRO A 7 3.83 -17.26 -28.05
CA PRO A 7 3.31 -17.35 -26.70
C PRO A 7 2.21 -18.40 -26.64
N THR A 8 2.27 -19.29 -25.65
CA THR A 8 1.19 -20.24 -25.38
C THR A 8 -0.10 -19.48 -25.03
N VAL A 9 -1.27 -20.10 -25.19
CA VAL A 9 -2.55 -19.48 -24.82
C VAL A 9 -2.54 -18.98 -23.36
N ALA A 10 -1.86 -19.71 -22.46
CA ALA A 10 -1.69 -19.30 -21.07
C ALA A 10 -0.83 -18.04 -20.92
N GLU A 11 0.30 -17.96 -21.63
CA GLU A 11 1.18 -16.77 -21.62
C GLU A 11 0.47 -15.55 -22.21
N HIS A 12 -0.28 -15.72 -23.29
CA HIS A 12 -1.09 -14.66 -23.87
C HIS A 12 -2.16 -14.17 -22.89
N ARG A 13 -2.85 -15.10 -22.21
CA ARG A 13 -3.84 -14.76 -21.18
C ARG A 13 -3.22 -13.98 -20.02
N ALA A 14 -2.07 -14.43 -19.52
CA ALA A 14 -1.34 -13.76 -18.45
C ALA A 14 -0.90 -12.33 -18.84
N ALA A 15 -0.40 -12.16 -20.07
CA ALA A 15 -0.01 -10.86 -20.60
C ALA A 15 -1.20 -9.88 -20.68
N GLN A 16 -2.37 -10.33 -21.14
CA GLN A 16 -3.57 -9.49 -21.16
C GLN A 16 -4.05 -9.13 -19.75
N GLN A 17 -3.99 -10.08 -18.81
CA GLN A 17 -4.34 -9.82 -17.41
C GLN A 17 -3.42 -8.76 -16.80
N ARG A 18 -2.10 -8.87 -17.02
CA ARG A 18 -1.12 -7.87 -16.58
C ARG A 18 -1.41 -6.49 -17.18
N ALA A 19 -1.69 -6.42 -18.48
CA ALA A 19 -2.01 -5.16 -19.16
C ALA A 19 -3.26 -4.47 -18.57
N LEU A 20 -4.29 -5.22 -18.22
CA LEU A 20 -5.49 -4.68 -17.55
C LEU A 20 -5.17 -4.14 -16.16
N LEU A 21 -4.35 -4.85 -15.37
CA LEU A 21 -3.92 -4.40 -14.04
C LEU A 21 -3.05 -3.14 -14.12
N ASP A 22 -2.10 -3.08 -15.07
CA ASP A 22 -1.24 -1.91 -15.31
C ASP A 22 -2.05 -0.70 -15.75
N ALA A 23 -3.02 -0.89 -16.65
CA ALA A 23 -3.93 0.16 -17.06
C ALA A 23 -4.76 0.69 -15.87
N ALA A 24 -5.31 -0.20 -15.06
CA ALA A 24 -6.07 0.18 -13.86
C ALA A 24 -5.22 0.96 -12.86
N LYS A 25 -3.99 0.50 -12.58
CA LYS A 25 -3.03 1.21 -11.71
C LYS A 25 -2.69 2.60 -12.25
N THR A 26 -2.43 2.70 -13.55
CA THR A 26 -2.08 3.97 -14.21
C THR A 26 -3.21 4.99 -14.13
N LEU A 27 -4.46 4.55 -14.35
CA LEU A 27 -5.62 5.42 -14.25
C LEU A 27 -5.84 5.89 -12.80
N LEU A 28 -5.74 4.98 -11.83
CA LEU A 28 -5.86 5.30 -10.41
C LEU A 28 -4.82 6.32 -9.96
N ALA A 29 -3.55 6.13 -10.33
CA ALA A 29 -2.49 7.06 -9.97
C ALA A 29 -2.69 8.46 -10.58
N LYS A 30 -3.39 8.54 -11.73
CA LYS A 30 -3.66 9.81 -12.42
C LYS A 30 -4.88 10.54 -11.86
N THR A 31 -5.95 9.84 -11.52
CA THR A 31 -7.24 10.45 -11.16
C THR A 31 -7.55 10.39 -9.67
N GLY A 32 -6.94 9.47 -8.92
CA GLY A 32 -7.32 9.14 -7.54
C GLY A 32 -8.67 8.39 -7.45
N GLU A 33 -9.31 8.08 -8.58
CA GLU A 33 -10.65 7.53 -8.64
C GLU A 33 -10.67 6.15 -9.32
N ALA A 34 -11.59 5.29 -8.87
CA ALA A 34 -11.78 3.95 -9.40
C ALA A 34 -12.17 3.98 -10.90
N PRO A 35 -11.31 3.51 -11.83
CA PRO A 35 -11.55 3.61 -13.25
C PRO A 35 -12.68 2.68 -13.70
N SER A 36 -13.41 3.07 -14.74
CA SER A 36 -14.41 2.21 -15.37
C SER A 36 -13.76 1.08 -16.17
N MET A 37 -14.48 -0.03 -16.35
CA MET A 37 -14.03 -1.14 -17.21
C MET A 37 -13.73 -0.71 -18.65
N ALA A 38 -14.41 0.34 -19.15
CA ALA A 38 -14.19 0.86 -20.49
C ALA A 38 -12.86 1.61 -20.61
N GLU A 39 -12.52 2.45 -19.62
CA GLU A 39 -11.26 3.20 -19.59
C GLU A 39 -10.07 2.25 -19.45
N VAL A 40 -10.18 1.24 -18.60
CA VAL A 40 -9.14 0.22 -18.41
C VAL A 40 -8.89 -0.55 -19.69
N ALA A 41 -9.96 -1.02 -20.35
CA ALA A 41 -9.84 -1.74 -21.62
C ALA A 41 -9.18 -0.88 -22.70
N ALA A 42 -9.62 0.37 -22.85
CA ALA A 42 -9.07 1.31 -23.82
C ALA A 42 -7.57 1.55 -23.59
N LEU A 43 -7.15 1.81 -22.35
CA LEU A 43 -5.76 2.04 -22.02
C LEU A 43 -4.89 0.78 -22.18
N ALA A 44 -5.44 -0.40 -21.89
CA ALA A 44 -4.76 -1.68 -22.10
C ALA A 44 -4.68 -2.10 -23.58
N GLY A 45 -5.34 -1.38 -24.49
CA GLY A 45 -5.39 -1.73 -25.92
C GLY A 45 -6.37 -2.88 -26.24
N LEU A 46 -7.36 -3.11 -25.38
CA LEU A 46 -8.37 -4.15 -25.53
C LEU A 46 -9.74 -3.56 -25.88
N ALA A 47 -10.56 -4.34 -26.58
CA ALA A 47 -11.98 -4.03 -26.71
C ALA A 47 -12.68 -4.19 -25.35
N ARG A 48 -13.65 -3.32 -25.06
CA ARG A 48 -14.41 -3.37 -23.80
C ARG A 48 -14.99 -4.77 -23.48
N PRO A 49 -15.61 -5.52 -24.41
CA PRO A 49 -16.09 -6.87 -24.11
C PRO A 49 -14.98 -7.85 -23.74
N SER A 50 -13.76 -7.66 -24.26
CA SER A 50 -12.61 -8.51 -23.95
C SER A 50 -12.19 -8.38 -22.49
N ALA A 51 -12.22 -7.18 -21.90
CA ALA A 51 -11.89 -6.98 -20.49
C ALA A 51 -12.83 -7.77 -19.55
N TYR A 52 -14.11 -7.91 -19.91
CA TYR A 52 -15.08 -8.70 -19.15
C TYR A 52 -14.84 -10.23 -19.20
N GLN A 53 -13.95 -10.71 -20.08
CA GLN A 53 -13.51 -12.10 -20.09
C GLN A 53 -12.47 -12.41 -18.99
N TYR A 54 -11.88 -11.36 -18.40
CA TYR A 54 -10.88 -11.43 -17.33
C TYR A 54 -11.49 -11.06 -15.99
N TYR A 55 -12.27 -9.97 -15.95
CA TYR A 55 -12.88 -9.46 -14.72
C TYR A 55 -14.36 -9.17 -14.93
N LYS A 56 -15.21 -9.78 -14.10
CA LYS A 56 -16.68 -9.72 -14.26
C LYS A 56 -17.24 -8.33 -13.95
N SER A 57 -16.53 -7.54 -13.16
CA SER A 57 -16.95 -6.22 -12.72
C SER A 57 -15.74 -5.32 -12.43
N ARG A 58 -16.00 -4.02 -12.25
CA ARG A 58 -15.00 -3.07 -11.75
C ARG A 58 -14.44 -3.49 -10.39
N THR A 59 -15.29 -4.01 -9.50
CA THR A 59 -14.87 -4.50 -8.18
C THR A 59 -13.93 -5.71 -8.29
N ASP A 60 -14.24 -6.66 -9.17
CA ASP A 60 -13.39 -7.84 -9.42
C ASP A 60 -11.98 -7.45 -9.91
N LEU A 61 -11.92 -6.49 -10.83
CA LEU A 61 -10.65 -5.90 -11.28
C LEU A 61 -9.87 -5.23 -10.13
N LEU A 62 -10.54 -4.43 -9.31
CA LEU A 62 -9.89 -3.74 -8.19
C LEU A 62 -9.38 -4.72 -7.13
N ASN A 63 -10.13 -5.78 -6.84
CA ASN A 63 -9.66 -6.85 -5.95
C ASN A 63 -8.39 -7.52 -6.47
N ALA A 64 -8.37 -7.85 -7.76
CA ALA A 64 -7.19 -8.43 -8.37
C ALA A 64 -6.00 -7.46 -8.36
N LEU A 65 -6.25 -6.16 -8.54
CA LEU A 65 -5.20 -5.14 -8.46
C LEU A 65 -4.67 -4.99 -7.04
N VAL A 66 -5.54 -5.00 -6.04
CA VAL A 66 -5.17 -5.00 -4.62
C VAL A 66 -4.27 -6.20 -4.30
N LEU A 67 -4.63 -7.40 -4.75
CA LEU A 67 -3.83 -8.61 -4.58
C LEU A 67 -2.46 -8.56 -5.29
N ASP A 68 -2.34 -7.80 -6.38
CA ASP A 68 -1.07 -7.58 -7.07
C ASP A 68 -0.18 -6.55 -6.37
N VAL A 69 -0.77 -5.47 -5.84
CA VAL A 69 -0.04 -4.33 -5.30
C VAL A 69 0.37 -4.55 -3.85
N PHE A 70 -0.53 -5.10 -3.04
CA PHE A 70 -0.35 -5.17 -1.60
C PHE A 70 0.88 -5.98 -1.15
N PRO A 71 1.21 -7.15 -1.72
CA PRO A 71 2.41 -7.88 -1.32
C PRO A 71 3.70 -7.07 -1.49
N ARG A 72 3.76 -6.19 -2.51
CA ARG A 72 4.91 -5.30 -2.71
C ARG A 72 4.93 -4.17 -1.68
N TRP A 73 3.77 -3.63 -1.31
CA TRP A 73 3.64 -2.65 -0.23
C TRP A 73 4.13 -3.23 1.10
N ALA A 74 3.53 -4.35 1.52
CA ALA A 74 3.85 -5.01 2.80
C ALA A 74 5.34 -5.31 2.90
N ARG A 75 5.92 -5.89 1.84
CA ARG A 75 7.35 -6.16 1.77
C ARG A 75 8.23 -4.92 1.93
N ARG A 76 7.88 -3.78 1.30
CA ARG A 76 8.67 -2.55 1.45
C ARG A 76 8.64 -2.02 2.88
N VAL A 77 7.50 -2.14 3.56
CA VAL A 77 7.37 -1.77 4.98
C VAL A 77 8.19 -2.73 5.85
N GLU A 78 8.06 -4.03 5.65
CA GLU A 78 8.81 -5.06 6.37
C GLU A 78 10.33 -4.89 6.18
N ASP A 79 10.79 -4.72 4.94
CA ASP A 79 12.21 -4.54 4.61
C ASP A 79 12.78 -3.27 5.29
N ALA A 80 12.01 -2.18 5.32
CA ALA A 80 12.41 -0.94 5.97
C ALA A 80 12.49 -1.09 7.50
N MET A 81 11.56 -1.83 8.11
CA MET A 81 11.60 -2.14 9.54
C MET A 81 12.75 -3.08 9.89
N ALA A 82 12.99 -4.11 9.08
CA ALA A 82 14.05 -5.08 9.29
C ALA A 82 15.46 -4.48 9.16
N ALA A 83 15.60 -3.37 8.43
CA ALA A 83 16.85 -2.63 8.32
C ALA A 83 17.26 -1.91 9.62
N GLU A 84 16.33 -1.74 10.57
CA GLU A 84 16.59 -1.09 11.85
C GLU A 84 16.89 -2.12 12.96
N GLU A 85 18.03 -1.94 13.62
CA GLU A 85 18.51 -2.83 14.68
C GLU A 85 17.62 -2.76 15.93
N LEU A 86 17.17 -1.54 16.29
CA LEU A 86 16.44 -1.29 17.52
C LEU A 86 14.93 -1.31 17.26
N PRO A 87 14.13 -2.05 18.05
CA PRO A 87 12.67 -2.14 17.87
C PRO A 87 11.97 -0.77 17.83
N ALA A 88 12.44 0.19 18.63
CA ALA A 88 11.93 1.55 18.64
C ALA A 88 12.14 2.28 17.30
N ASP A 89 13.28 2.08 16.64
CA ASP A 89 13.57 2.69 15.33
C ASP A 89 12.71 2.08 14.22
N ARG A 90 12.30 0.80 14.35
CA ARG A 90 11.36 0.13 13.43
C ARG A 90 10.01 0.83 13.37
N ILE A 91 9.56 1.43 14.48
CA ILE A 91 8.28 2.16 14.52
C ILE A 91 8.33 3.40 13.64
N LEU A 92 9.44 4.14 13.69
CA LEU A 92 9.62 5.30 12.82
C LEU A 92 9.77 4.85 11.37
N ALA A 93 10.53 3.78 11.10
CA ALA A 93 10.64 3.21 9.76
C ALA A 93 9.27 2.78 9.18
N TYR A 94 8.42 2.16 9.99
CA TYR A 94 7.05 1.79 9.62
C TYR A 94 6.25 3.01 9.15
N VAL A 95 6.16 4.06 9.98
CA VAL A 95 5.32 5.23 9.69
C VAL A 95 5.84 5.99 8.47
N MET A 96 7.16 6.23 8.42
CA MET A 96 7.79 7.00 7.35
C MET A 96 7.71 6.28 6.00
N THR A 97 7.88 4.96 5.99
CA THR A 97 7.79 4.16 4.75
C THR A 97 6.37 4.13 4.23
N ASN A 98 5.36 3.94 5.09
CA ASN A 98 3.96 4.01 4.68
C ASN A 98 3.61 5.39 4.07
N ILE A 99 4.03 6.49 4.70
CA ILE A 99 3.76 7.84 4.17
C ILE A 99 4.48 8.09 2.84
N THR A 100 5.70 7.56 2.68
CA THR A 100 6.42 7.61 1.39
C THR A 100 5.66 6.86 0.30
N LEU A 101 5.17 5.65 0.60
CA LEU A 101 4.38 4.84 -0.33
C LEU A 101 3.05 5.50 -0.72
N VAL A 102 2.42 6.23 0.21
CA VAL A 102 1.26 7.07 -0.07
C VAL A 102 1.62 8.18 -1.06
N ALA A 103 2.71 8.89 -0.83
CA ALA A 103 3.17 9.97 -1.72
C ALA A 103 3.54 9.47 -3.13
N GLU A 104 3.96 8.20 -3.26
CA GLU A 104 4.18 7.52 -4.53
C GLU A 104 2.88 7.06 -5.22
N GLY A 105 1.72 7.22 -4.57
CA GLY A 105 0.40 6.91 -5.12
C GLY A 105 -0.05 5.45 -4.97
N GLU A 106 0.74 4.61 -4.30
CA GLU A 106 0.41 3.17 -4.15
C GLU A 106 -0.86 2.96 -3.28
N HIS A 107 -1.25 3.94 -2.46
CA HIS A 107 -2.41 3.86 -1.55
C HIS A 107 -3.75 4.01 -2.29
N ALA A 108 -3.74 4.63 -3.49
CA ALA A 108 -4.94 4.92 -4.27
C ALA A 108 -5.78 3.67 -4.56
N VAL A 109 -5.14 2.50 -4.68
CA VAL A 109 -5.81 1.23 -4.96
C VAL A 109 -6.72 0.81 -3.79
N GLY A 110 -6.22 0.88 -2.56
CA GLY A 110 -6.99 0.54 -1.36
C GLY A 110 -8.17 1.50 -1.15
N SER A 111 -7.91 2.81 -1.28
CA SER A 111 -8.97 3.84 -1.22
C SER A 111 -10.05 3.64 -2.27
N ALA A 112 -9.65 3.36 -3.51
CA ALA A 112 -10.60 3.14 -4.60
C ALA A 112 -11.46 1.89 -4.37
N LEU A 113 -10.90 0.81 -3.83
CA LEU A 113 -11.67 -0.39 -3.48
C LEU A 113 -12.69 -0.09 -2.38
N ALA A 114 -12.25 0.55 -1.29
CA ALA A 114 -13.12 0.92 -0.18
C ALA A 114 -14.29 1.83 -0.60
N ALA A 115 -14.07 2.73 -1.56
CA ALA A 115 -15.09 3.64 -2.07
C ALA A 115 -16.18 2.97 -2.92
N VAL A 116 -15.88 1.84 -3.59
CA VAL A 116 -16.78 1.25 -4.59
C VAL A 116 -17.42 -0.07 -4.17
N ALA A 117 -17.04 -0.64 -3.04
CA ALA A 117 -17.45 -1.99 -2.70
C ALA A 117 -17.65 -2.23 -1.20
N PRO A 118 -18.79 -1.79 -0.63
CA PRO A 118 -19.20 -2.22 0.71
C PRO A 118 -19.70 -3.67 0.64
N GLY A 119 -19.04 -4.61 1.32
CA GLY A 119 -19.48 -6.01 1.37
C GLY A 119 -18.58 -6.92 2.22
N GLU A 120 -19.20 -7.88 2.92
CA GLU A 120 -18.57 -8.69 3.98
C GLU A 120 -17.30 -9.47 3.56
N GLU A 121 -17.27 -10.01 2.33
CA GLU A 121 -16.10 -10.74 1.83
C GLU A 121 -14.91 -9.81 1.54
N LEU A 122 -15.20 -8.59 1.07
CA LEU A 122 -14.21 -7.55 0.81
C LEU A 122 -13.71 -6.93 2.10
N ASP A 123 -14.59 -6.74 3.07
CA ASP A 123 -14.24 -6.34 4.42
C ASP A 123 -13.28 -7.36 5.02
N THR A 124 -13.57 -8.66 4.87
CA THR A 124 -12.69 -9.74 5.35
C THR A 124 -11.32 -9.70 4.69
N GLN A 125 -11.25 -9.55 3.37
CA GLN A 125 -9.98 -9.47 2.65
C GLN A 125 -9.18 -8.21 3.04
N SER A 126 -9.84 -7.07 3.08
CA SER A 126 -9.23 -5.78 3.46
C SER A 126 -8.72 -5.83 4.91
N ASN A 127 -9.47 -6.46 5.81
CA ASN A 127 -9.06 -6.66 7.19
C ASN A 127 -7.82 -7.55 7.31
N ARG A 128 -7.75 -8.66 6.57
CA ARG A 128 -6.54 -9.53 6.57
C ARG A 128 -5.31 -8.77 6.08
N MET A 129 -5.47 -7.95 5.06
CA MET A 129 -4.39 -7.12 4.55
C MET A 129 -4.00 -6.03 5.54
N HIS A 130 -4.97 -5.37 6.17
CA HIS A 130 -4.70 -4.39 7.21
C HIS A 130 -3.93 -5.01 8.38
N GLN A 131 -4.34 -6.20 8.82
CA GLN A 131 -3.64 -6.99 9.85
C GLN A 131 -2.21 -7.29 9.43
N ALA A 132 -1.98 -7.78 8.20
CA ALA A 132 -0.64 -8.09 7.71
C ALA A 132 0.30 -6.86 7.69
N LEU A 133 -0.22 -5.63 7.53
CA LEU A 133 0.60 -4.43 7.69
C LEU A 133 0.88 -4.09 9.15
N LEU A 134 -0.06 -4.34 10.06
CA LEU A 134 0.10 -4.03 11.48
C LEU A 134 0.95 -5.06 12.23
N ASP A 135 0.96 -6.32 11.80
CA ASP A 135 1.64 -7.41 12.51
C ASP A 135 3.14 -7.12 12.80
N PRO A 136 3.94 -6.59 11.85
CA PRO A 136 5.33 -6.20 12.13
C PRO A 136 5.44 -5.10 13.20
N LEU A 137 4.51 -4.14 13.21
CA LEU A 137 4.48 -3.05 14.18
C LEU A 137 4.11 -3.57 15.57
N VAL A 138 3.12 -4.47 15.65
CA VAL A 138 2.74 -5.17 16.88
C VAL A 138 3.92 -5.99 17.42
N GLY A 139 4.67 -6.67 16.55
CA GLY A 139 5.88 -7.40 16.90
C GLY A 139 6.94 -6.49 17.53
N ALA A 140 7.26 -5.36 16.89
CA ALA A 140 8.22 -4.39 17.42
C ALA A 140 7.79 -3.82 18.79
N LEU A 141 6.51 -3.49 18.95
CA LEU A 141 5.95 -3.01 20.23
C LEU A 141 5.97 -4.09 21.33
N THR A 142 5.79 -5.34 20.95
CA THR A 142 5.88 -6.48 21.88
C THR A 142 7.31 -6.68 22.36
N GLU A 143 8.31 -6.60 21.47
CA GLU A 143 9.74 -6.64 21.81
C GLU A 143 10.14 -5.50 22.76
N MET A 144 9.49 -4.33 22.63
CA MET A 144 9.69 -3.18 23.52
C MET A 144 9.01 -3.34 24.90
N GLY A 145 8.21 -4.39 25.11
CA GLY A 145 7.48 -4.60 26.34
C GLY A 145 6.26 -3.68 26.50
N SER A 146 5.65 -3.22 25.40
CA SER A 146 4.41 -2.45 25.46
C SER A 146 3.31 -3.25 26.17
N ALA A 147 2.56 -2.57 27.06
CA ALA A 147 1.48 -3.20 27.83
C ALA A 147 0.30 -3.63 26.97
N ASP A 148 0.03 -2.91 25.88
CA ASP A 148 -0.98 -3.24 24.88
C ASP A 148 -0.44 -2.94 23.48
N PRO A 149 0.35 -3.87 22.89
CA PRO A 149 0.97 -3.68 21.59
C PRO A 149 -0.04 -3.45 20.46
N ALA A 150 -1.20 -4.11 20.50
CA ALA A 150 -2.22 -4.00 19.47
C ALA A 150 -2.85 -2.59 19.44
N SER A 151 -3.35 -2.12 20.57
CA SER A 151 -3.94 -0.77 20.65
C SER A 151 -2.90 0.32 20.40
N THR A 152 -1.66 0.12 20.83
CA THR A 152 -0.56 1.05 20.55
C THR A 152 -0.25 1.11 19.06
N ALA A 153 -0.24 -0.04 18.36
CA ALA A 153 -0.05 -0.11 16.92
C ALA A 153 -1.17 0.63 16.17
N GLU A 154 -2.43 0.50 16.60
CA GLU A 154 -3.56 1.23 16.01
C GLU A 154 -3.40 2.75 16.15
N LEU A 155 -2.98 3.23 17.33
CA LEU A 155 -2.73 4.67 17.55
C LEU A 155 -1.57 5.18 16.68
N ILE A 156 -0.49 4.42 16.55
CA ILE A 156 0.62 4.75 15.64
C ILE A 156 0.14 4.76 14.19
N ASN A 157 -0.70 3.80 13.81
CA ASN A 157 -1.27 3.73 12.46
C ASN A 157 -2.20 4.91 12.17
N ALA A 158 -2.87 5.49 13.18
CA ALA A 158 -3.64 6.72 13.02
C ALA A 158 -2.76 7.92 12.59
N ILE A 159 -1.46 7.91 12.92
CA ILE A 159 -0.49 8.90 12.44
C ILE A 159 -0.25 8.73 10.93
N VAL A 160 -0.15 7.50 10.43
CA VAL A 160 -0.05 7.21 8.99
C VAL A 160 -1.27 7.76 8.26
N HIS A 161 -2.48 7.45 8.72
CA HIS A 161 -3.72 7.95 8.13
C HIS A 161 -3.81 9.48 8.14
N SER A 162 -3.34 10.10 9.23
CA SER A 162 -3.29 11.56 9.34
C SER A 162 -2.26 12.16 8.39
N GLY A 163 -1.09 11.52 8.23
CA GLY A 163 -0.07 11.86 7.24
C GLY A 163 -0.61 11.79 5.81
N THR A 164 -1.36 10.75 5.46
CA THR A 164 -2.06 10.62 4.18
C THR A 164 -2.96 11.82 3.89
N ARG A 165 -3.84 12.19 4.84
CA ARG A 165 -4.74 13.35 4.66
C ARG A 165 -3.96 14.67 4.51
N LEU A 166 -2.83 14.81 5.18
CA LEU A 166 -1.97 15.99 5.05
C LEU A 166 -1.34 16.07 3.65
N LEU A 167 -0.87 14.96 3.09
CA LEU A 167 -0.38 14.89 1.71
C LEU A 167 -1.50 15.25 0.72
N GLU A 168 -2.69 14.71 0.91
CA GLU A 168 -3.87 15.01 0.08
C GLU A 168 -4.28 16.49 0.17
N SER A 169 -4.07 17.14 1.32
CA SER A 169 -4.29 18.59 1.49
C SER A 169 -3.17 19.47 0.91
N GLY A 170 -2.14 18.88 0.32
CA GLY A 170 -1.05 19.58 -0.37
C GLY A 170 0.20 19.85 0.47
N LYS A 171 0.36 19.26 1.66
CA LYS A 171 1.65 19.30 2.37
C LYS A 171 2.68 18.46 1.62
N THR A 172 3.95 18.88 1.69
CA THR A 172 5.02 18.10 1.08
C THR A 172 5.33 16.86 1.91
N LEU A 173 5.90 15.84 1.26
CA LEU A 173 6.39 14.65 1.96
C LEU A 173 7.38 15.01 3.07
N GLN A 174 8.24 16.00 2.84
CA GLN A 174 9.20 16.48 3.82
C GLN A 174 8.50 17.06 5.05
N ASP A 175 7.51 17.94 4.87
CA ASP A 175 6.78 18.56 5.99
C ASP A 175 6.10 17.49 6.87
N VAL A 176 5.48 16.49 6.23
CA VAL A 176 4.80 15.40 6.95
C VAL A 176 5.81 14.54 7.70
N HIS A 177 6.94 14.22 7.07
CA HIS A 177 8.04 13.49 7.69
C HIS A 177 8.66 14.24 8.88
N GLU A 178 8.75 15.56 8.84
CA GLU A 178 9.21 16.38 9.97
C GLU A 178 8.23 16.31 11.15
N LEU A 179 6.93 16.47 10.89
CA LEU A 179 5.88 16.34 11.92
C LEU A 179 5.87 14.95 12.58
N VAL A 180 6.04 13.89 11.80
CA VAL A 180 6.12 12.51 12.33
C VAL A 180 7.33 12.35 13.25
N ARG A 181 8.50 12.88 12.86
CA ARG A 181 9.70 12.82 13.71
C ARG A 181 9.56 13.66 14.97
N GLU A 182 8.88 14.81 14.90
CA GLU A 182 8.58 15.63 16.07
C GLU A 182 7.70 14.87 17.07
N LEU A 183 6.66 14.19 16.58
CA LEU A 183 5.70 13.45 17.41
C LEU A 183 6.26 12.13 17.97
N LEU A 184 6.88 11.30 17.12
CA LEU A 184 7.36 9.97 17.49
C LEU A 184 8.82 9.96 17.97
N GLY A 185 9.60 10.98 17.64
CA GLY A 185 11.01 11.06 18.05
C GLY A 185 11.24 10.94 19.56
N PRO A 186 10.47 11.65 20.42
CA PRO A 186 10.57 11.47 21.87
C PRO A 186 10.30 10.04 22.33
N PHE A 187 9.22 9.43 21.83
CA PHE A 187 8.83 8.06 22.14
C PHE A 187 9.94 7.06 21.74
N VAL A 188 10.50 7.21 20.53
CA VAL A 188 11.60 6.36 20.05
C VAL A 188 12.84 6.49 20.94
N ARG A 189 13.22 7.71 21.34
CA ARG A 189 14.40 7.94 22.20
C ARG A 189 14.23 7.38 23.61
N GLU A 190 13.04 7.51 24.19
CA GLU A 190 12.74 6.95 25.52
C GLU A 190 12.92 5.43 25.56
N HIS A 191 12.69 4.77 24.43
CA HIS A 191 12.87 3.32 24.27
C HIS A 191 14.22 2.95 23.64
N GLY A 192 15.22 3.83 23.75
CA GLY A 192 16.61 3.56 23.36
C GLY A 192 16.91 3.68 21.86
N GLY A 193 15.93 4.03 21.03
CA GLY A 193 16.09 4.20 19.59
C GLY A 193 16.88 5.45 19.19
N LYS A 194 17.50 5.38 18.01
CA LYS A 194 18.15 6.50 17.33
C LYS A 194 17.09 7.32 16.61
N SER A 195 16.44 8.24 17.31
CA SER A 195 15.74 9.34 16.65
C SER A 195 16.76 10.16 15.85
N ARG A 196 16.98 9.82 14.57
CA ARG A 196 17.79 10.61 13.65
C ARG A 196 17.08 11.95 13.44
N ALA A 197 17.26 12.85 14.39
CA ALA A 197 17.06 14.27 14.20
C ALA A 197 17.99 14.68 13.05
N GLY A 198 17.43 15.37 12.06
CA GLY A 198 18.17 15.83 10.89
C GLY A 198 19.48 16.51 11.31
N ALA A 199 20.56 16.17 10.61
CA ALA A 199 21.77 16.96 10.63
C ALA A 199 21.37 18.42 10.35
N ARG A 200 21.67 19.29 11.32
CA ARG A 200 21.63 20.74 11.12
C ARG A 200 22.67 21.16 10.10
#